data_AF-A0A257RTH3-F1
#
_entry.id   AF-A0A257RTH3-F1
#
_cell.length_a   1.000
_cell.length_b   1.000
_cell.length_c   1.000
_cell.angle_alpha   90.00
_cell.angle_beta   90.00
_cell.angle_gamma   90.00
#
_symmetry.space_group_name_H-M   'P 1'
#
loop_
_entity.id
_entity.type
_entity.pdbx_description
1 polymer ?
#
loop_
_entity_poly.entity_id
_entity_poly.type
_entity_poly.pdbx_seq_one_letter_code
_entity_poly.pdbx_strand_id
1 'polypeptide(L)'
;MTSWQPAERYPDPAIHVLSPAFARYRLFNAAVERLADGCRWAEGPVWFGDGRFLLWSDIPNDRMLRWDEADGRVSVFRQPAGQANGNTRDRQGRLITCEHGGRRVIRTETDGSITVLADGFSGRRLNSPNDVVVKSDGSIWFTDPPFGIAGWYEGHRAEAELKPAIYRIDPVSVTVSMVADDIAGPNGLAFSPDESRLYVVASRAEPHRAIHVFDVVDDSRLANNRRLIDAGPGGTPDGFRVDIDGNLWCGWGMGEAELDGVMVFDPGGTP
;
A
#
# COMPACT_ATOMS: atom_id res chain seq x y z
N MET A 1 -1.20 13.92 -25.29
CA MET A 1 -1.76 13.67 -23.94
C MET A 1 -2.35 14.97 -23.45
N THR A 2 -3.63 14.98 -23.10
CA THR A 2 -4.28 16.11 -22.44
C THR A 2 -3.61 16.31 -21.08
N SER A 3 -3.16 17.52 -20.78
CA SER A 3 -2.68 17.87 -19.44
C SER A 3 -3.84 17.74 -18.44
N TRP A 4 -3.55 17.34 -17.21
CA TRP A 4 -4.51 17.38 -16.11
C TRP A 4 -5.16 18.76 -16.02
N GLN A 5 -6.48 18.79 -15.88
CA GLN A 5 -7.25 20.01 -15.63
C GLN A 5 -8.07 19.82 -14.35
N PRO A 6 -8.06 20.77 -13.40
CA PRO A 6 -8.95 20.74 -12.25
C PRO A 6 -10.42 20.72 -12.67
N ALA A 7 -11.28 20.14 -11.84
CA ALA A 7 -12.72 20.21 -12.06
C ALA A 7 -13.25 21.66 -11.92
N GLU A 8 -14.05 22.10 -12.88
CA GLU A 8 -14.63 23.46 -12.90
C GLU A 8 -16.00 23.55 -12.20
N ARG A 9 -16.55 22.42 -11.74
CA ARG A 9 -17.88 22.37 -11.13
C ARG A 9 -17.98 21.33 -10.02
N TYR A 10 -18.93 21.57 -9.13
CA TYR A 10 -19.36 20.61 -8.13
C TYR A 10 -20.74 20.02 -8.48
N PRO A 11 -20.97 18.75 -8.15
CA PRO A 11 -19.97 17.85 -7.60
C PRO A 11 -19.02 17.35 -8.72
N ASP A 12 -17.77 17.03 -8.37
CA ASP A 12 -16.72 16.70 -9.36
C ASP A 12 -17.17 15.54 -10.26
N PRO A 13 -17.16 15.70 -11.61
CA PRO A 13 -17.55 14.66 -12.54
C PRO A 13 -16.65 13.42 -12.51
N ALA A 14 -15.42 13.50 -11.98
CA ALA A 14 -14.55 12.33 -11.81
C ALA A 14 -15.01 11.40 -10.66
N ILE A 15 -15.91 11.87 -9.78
CA ILE A 15 -16.40 11.08 -8.65
C ILE A 15 -17.76 10.47 -8.99
N HIS A 16 -17.77 9.16 -9.21
CA HIS A 16 -18.96 8.39 -9.55
C HIS A 16 -19.49 7.65 -8.31
N VAL A 17 -20.79 7.74 -8.05
CA VAL A 17 -21.46 6.96 -6.99
C VAL A 17 -22.20 5.81 -7.67
N LEU A 18 -21.66 4.59 -7.53
CA LEU A 18 -22.20 3.39 -8.18
C LEU A 18 -23.40 2.81 -7.41
N SER A 19 -23.39 2.92 -6.08
CA SER A 19 -24.47 2.51 -5.17
C SER A 19 -24.89 3.66 -4.24
N PRO A 20 -26.19 3.87 -3.99
CA PRO A 20 -26.67 4.90 -3.06
C PRO A 20 -26.08 4.80 -1.64
N ALA A 21 -25.65 3.61 -1.21
CA ALA A 21 -25.01 3.40 0.08
C ALA A 21 -23.71 4.21 0.24
N PHE A 22 -23.01 4.50 -0.87
CA PHE A 22 -21.76 5.27 -0.87
C PHE A 22 -21.96 6.77 -0.99
N ALA A 23 -23.19 7.25 -1.24
CA ALA A 23 -23.45 8.69 -1.44
C ALA A 23 -22.99 9.55 -0.25
N ARG A 24 -22.98 9.00 0.97
CA ARG A 24 -22.53 9.68 2.18
C ARG A 24 -21.03 9.97 2.24
N TYR A 25 -20.19 9.23 1.49
CA TYR A 25 -18.74 9.42 1.47
C TYR A 25 -18.29 10.45 0.45
N ARG A 26 -19.18 10.85 -0.46
CA ARG A 26 -18.90 11.92 -1.40
C ARG A 26 -18.94 13.27 -0.68
N LEU A 27 -17.81 13.95 -0.63
CA LEU A 27 -17.75 15.36 -0.26
C LEU A 27 -18.27 16.20 -1.44
N PHE A 28 -19.49 16.74 -1.31
CA PHE A 28 -20.17 17.46 -2.39
C PHE A 28 -19.34 18.63 -2.96
N ASN A 29 -18.68 19.38 -2.07
CA ASN A 29 -17.91 20.58 -2.38
C ASN A 29 -16.40 20.33 -2.45
N ALA A 30 -15.99 19.10 -2.79
CA ALA A 30 -14.60 18.74 -3.02
C ALA A 30 -14.40 18.21 -4.46
N ALA A 31 -13.17 18.30 -4.94
CA ALA A 31 -12.73 17.80 -6.24
C ALA A 31 -11.43 17.02 -6.09
N VAL A 32 -11.11 16.20 -7.08
CA VAL A 32 -9.79 15.58 -7.19
C VAL A 32 -8.77 16.67 -7.51
N GLU A 33 -7.66 16.67 -6.79
CA GLU A 33 -6.58 17.64 -6.96
C GLU A 33 -5.28 16.93 -7.32
N ARG A 34 -4.53 17.49 -8.27
CA ARG A 34 -3.19 17.02 -8.60
C ARG A 34 -2.17 17.79 -7.77
N LEU A 35 -1.64 17.13 -6.74
CA LEU A 35 -0.64 17.72 -5.84
C LEU A 35 0.77 17.77 -6.47
N ALA A 36 1.11 16.80 -7.32
CA ALA A 36 2.43 16.66 -7.90
C ALA A 36 2.38 16.01 -9.29
N ASP A 37 3.43 16.22 -10.08
CA ASP A 37 3.74 15.45 -11.29
C ASP A 37 5.26 15.14 -11.37
N GLY A 38 5.71 14.51 -12.46
CA GLY A 38 7.13 14.19 -12.68
C GLY A 38 7.66 12.96 -11.92
N CYS A 39 6.78 12.19 -11.27
CA CYS A 39 7.13 10.85 -10.79
C CYS A 39 7.20 9.86 -11.96
N ARG A 40 8.05 8.84 -11.85
CA ARG A 40 8.09 7.72 -12.80
C ARG A 40 7.13 6.61 -12.41
N TRP A 41 7.02 6.35 -11.12
CA TRP A 41 6.04 5.44 -10.52
C TRP A 41 5.83 5.85 -9.07
N ALA A 42 4.68 6.48 -8.79
CA ALA A 42 4.35 6.99 -7.47
C ALA A 42 3.64 5.92 -6.65
N GLU A 43 4.11 5.66 -5.43
CA GLU A 43 3.65 4.54 -4.61
C GLU A 43 3.66 4.85 -3.12
N GLY A 44 2.98 4.00 -2.35
CA GLY A 44 3.07 3.98 -0.88
C GLY A 44 2.81 5.32 -0.18
N PRO A 45 1.70 6.04 -0.45
CA PRO A 45 1.38 7.29 0.23
C PRO A 45 1.11 7.06 1.73
N VAL A 46 1.58 7.98 2.57
CA VAL A 46 1.36 7.97 4.02
C VAL A 46 1.20 9.39 4.58
N TRP A 47 0.13 9.60 5.34
CA TRP A 47 -0.20 10.91 5.93
C TRP A 47 0.38 11.07 7.35
N PHE A 48 1.03 12.22 7.59
CA PHE A 48 1.51 12.65 8.88
C PHE A 48 0.65 13.81 9.40
N GLY A 49 -0.49 13.48 10.03
CA GLY A 49 -1.46 14.50 10.48
C GLY A 49 -0.97 15.44 11.58
N ASP A 50 -0.05 14.98 12.41
CA ASP A 50 0.68 15.78 13.41
C ASP A 50 1.61 16.82 12.79
N GLY A 51 2.11 16.56 11.57
CA GLY A 51 2.94 17.50 10.82
C GLY A 51 2.22 18.16 9.64
N ARG A 52 0.99 17.75 9.33
CA ARG A 52 0.20 18.17 8.16
C ARG A 52 0.96 18.00 6.83
N PHE A 53 1.53 16.82 6.60
CA PHE A 53 2.19 16.51 5.33
C PHE A 53 1.94 15.07 4.86
N LEU A 54 1.95 14.89 3.53
CA LEU A 54 1.88 13.59 2.87
C LEU A 54 3.29 13.20 2.41
N LEU A 55 3.71 11.97 2.69
CA LEU A 55 4.88 11.36 2.05
C LEU A 55 4.44 10.30 1.05
N TRP A 56 5.22 10.10 -0.02
CA TRP A 56 5.07 8.97 -0.93
C TRP A 56 6.40 8.66 -1.61
N SER A 57 6.49 7.49 -2.21
CA SER A 57 7.67 7.01 -2.90
C SER A 57 7.59 7.29 -4.40
N ASP A 58 8.72 7.57 -5.04
CA ASP A 58 8.89 7.61 -6.49
C ASP A 58 9.97 6.58 -6.86
N ILE A 59 9.54 5.31 -6.99
CA ILE A 59 10.42 4.13 -6.91
C ILE A 59 11.60 4.22 -7.89
N PRO A 60 11.39 4.48 -9.20
CA PRO A 60 12.47 4.43 -10.19
C PRO A 60 13.42 5.62 -10.11
N ASN A 61 13.03 6.72 -9.46
CA ASN A 61 13.89 7.87 -9.19
C ASN A 61 14.64 7.76 -7.86
N ASP A 62 14.45 6.65 -7.13
CA ASP A 62 15.08 6.35 -5.84
C ASP A 62 14.96 7.51 -4.83
N ARG A 63 13.74 8.04 -4.69
CA ARG A 63 13.44 9.13 -3.78
C ARG A 63 12.07 8.96 -3.12
N MET A 64 11.92 9.60 -1.97
CA MET A 64 10.62 9.89 -1.37
C MET A 64 10.34 11.38 -1.50
N LEU A 65 9.08 11.72 -1.76
CA LEU A 65 8.60 13.09 -1.86
C LEU A 65 7.72 13.42 -0.64
N ARG A 66 7.61 14.72 -0.35
CA ARG A 66 6.75 15.31 0.68
C ARG A 66 5.92 16.41 0.06
N TRP A 67 4.61 16.38 0.30
CA TRP A 67 3.71 17.50 0.08
C TRP A 67 3.34 18.08 1.44
N ASP A 68 3.57 19.37 1.62
CA ASP A 68 3.20 20.10 2.83
C ASP A 68 1.84 20.79 2.65
N GLU A 69 0.89 20.49 3.53
CA GLU A 69 -0.47 21.03 3.44
C GLU A 69 -0.51 22.55 3.73
N ALA A 70 0.46 23.08 4.49
CA ALA A 70 0.42 24.47 4.92
C ALA A 70 0.67 25.47 3.78
N ASP A 71 1.52 25.11 2.82
CA ASP A 71 1.89 25.97 1.68
C ASP A 71 1.71 25.28 0.32
N GLY A 72 1.30 24.02 0.29
CA GLY A 72 1.08 23.22 -0.92
C GLY A 72 2.37 22.77 -1.60
N ARG A 73 3.55 22.98 -1.00
CA ARG A 73 4.84 22.71 -1.64
C ARG A 73 5.15 21.22 -1.66
N VAL A 74 5.63 20.76 -2.82
CA VAL A 74 6.26 19.44 -2.97
C VAL A 74 7.78 19.57 -2.88
N SER A 75 8.42 18.72 -2.08
CA SER A 75 9.88 18.66 -1.92
C SER A 75 10.37 17.22 -1.80
N VAL A 76 11.68 17.01 -2.01
CA VAL A 76 12.30 15.70 -1.74
C VAL A 76 12.44 15.51 -0.23
N PHE A 77 11.86 14.44 0.29
CA PHE A 77 11.99 14.04 1.69
C PHE A 77 13.28 13.25 1.93
N ARG A 78 13.59 12.30 1.04
CA ARG A 78 14.79 11.44 1.13
C ARG A 78 15.26 11.05 -0.26
N GLN A 79 16.56 11.13 -0.51
CA GLN A 79 17.22 10.62 -1.71
C GLN A 79 18.72 10.37 -1.43
N PRO A 80 19.27 9.17 -1.69
CA PRO A 80 18.58 7.95 -2.14
C PRO A 80 17.61 7.41 -1.10
N ALA A 81 16.56 6.72 -1.54
CA ALA A 81 15.53 6.14 -0.69
C ALA A 81 15.52 4.60 -0.66
N GLY A 82 16.50 3.94 -1.28
CA GLY A 82 16.58 2.48 -1.36
C GLY A 82 15.49 1.86 -2.23
N GLN A 83 15.01 2.61 -3.23
CA GLN A 83 13.80 2.29 -4.00
C GLN A 83 12.63 1.94 -3.05
N ALA A 84 12.39 2.85 -2.10
CA ALA A 84 11.23 2.80 -1.21
C ALA A 84 9.95 2.56 -2.02
N ASN A 85 9.05 1.74 -1.48
CA ASN A 85 7.74 1.47 -2.03
C ASN A 85 6.67 1.83 -0.99
N GLY A 86 6.02 0.84 -0.39
CA GLY A 86 4.97 1.01 0.60
C GLY A 86 5.47 1.65 1.89
N ASN A 87 4.63 2.54 2.44
CA ASN A 87 4.89 3.24 3.68
C ASN A 87 3.69 3.18 4.63
N THR A 88 3.97 3.16 5.92
CA THR A 88 2.95 3.31 6.98
C THR A 88 3.55 3.97 8.21
N ARG A 89 2.72 4.25 9.22
CA ARG A 89 3.15 4.78 10.51
C ARG A 89 2.98 3.75 11.60
N ASP A 90 3.99 3.61 12.44
CA ASP A 90 3.84 2.84 13.66
C ASP A 90 3.02 3.57 14.73
N ARG A 91 2.79 2.92 15.87
CA ARG A 91 1.98 3.48 16.97
C ARG A 91 2.69 4.59 17.76
N GLN A 92 3.96 4.86 17.46
CA GLN A 92 4.74 5.98 18.00
C GLN A 92 4.89 7.12 16.98
N GLY A 93 4.21 7.03 15.84
CA GLY A 93 4.21 8.06 14.80
C GLY A 93 5.42 8.02 13.87
N ARG A 94 6.29 7.01 13.98
CA ARG A 94 7.48 6.83 13.15
C ARG A 94 7.13 6.21 11.80
N LEU A 95 7.95 6.48 10.79
CA LEU A 95 7.77 5.96 9.43
C LEU A 95 8.29 4.53 9.33
N ILE A 96 7.46 3.60 8.86
CA ILE A 96 7.85 2.27 8.41
C ILE A 96 7.83 2.26 6.88
N THR A 97 8.91 1.75 6.27
CA THR A 97 9.07 1.74 4.81
C THR A 97 9.53 0.37 4.34
N CYS A 98 8.91 -0.11 3.29
CA CYS A 98 9.38 -1.22 2.48
C CYS A 98 10.39 -0.71 1.43
N GLU A 99 11.59 -1.29 1.37
CA GLU A 99 12.61 -0.95 0.38
C GLU A 99 12.85 -2.10 -0.60
N HIS A 100 12.62 -1.85 -1.89
CA HIS A 100 12.94 -2.81 -2.94
C HIS A 100 14.45 -3.02 -3.07
N GLY A 101 15.24 -1.95 -3.19
CA GLY A 101 16.68 -2.04 -3.43
C GLY A 101 17.45 -2.62 -2.24
N GLY A 102 17.03 -2.25 -1.02
CA GLY A 102 17.57 -2.80 0.21
C GLY A 102 17.11 -4.24 0.49
N ARG A 103 16.01 -4.69 -0.13
CA ARG A 103 15.31 -5.95 0.17
C ARG A 103 15.00 -6.07 1.65
N ARG A 104 14.40 -5.02 2.23
CA ARG A 104 14.22 -4.89 3.68
C ARG A 104 13.04 -4.01 4.07
N VAL A 105 12.58 -4.18 5.31
CA VAL A 105 11.66 -3.28 6.00
C VAL A 105 12.48 -2.46 6.99
N ILE A 106 12.34 -1.14 6.93
CA ILE A 106 13.04 -0.20 7.81
C ILE A 106 12.07 0.65 8.62
N ARG A 107 12.57 1.21 9.72
CA ARG A 107 11.93 2.27 10.48
C ARG A 107 12.81 3.51 10.48
N THR A 108 12.22 4.65 10.15
CA THR A 108 12.86 5.95 10.37
C THR A 108 12.54 6.39 11.78
N GLU A 109 13.55 6.47 12.63
CA GLU A 109 13.41 6.94 14.00
C GLU A 109 13.15 8.45 14.04
N THR A 110 12.72 8.95 15.20
CA THR A 110 12.35 10.37 15.38
C THR A 110 13.51 11.34 15.17
N ASP A 111 14.75 10.88 15.36
CA ASP A 111 15.97 11.65 15.09
C ASP A 111 16.43 11.56 13.62
N GLY A 112 15.69 10.85 12.78
CA GLY A 112 15.99 10.63 11.37
C GLY A 112 16.91 9.43 11.10
N SER A 113 17.43 8.75 12.13
CA SER A 113 18.21 7.52 11.94
C SER A 113 17.35 6.37 11.41
N ILE A 114 18.00 5.38 10.78
CA ILE A 114 17.33 4.24 10.16
C ILE A 114 17.63 2.97 10.94
N THR A 115 16.57 2.30 11.40
CA THR A 115 16.63 0.95 11.99
C THR A 115 16.14 -0.07 10.97
N VAL A 116 16.93 -1.10 10.70
CA VAL A 116 16.48 -2.26 9.90
C VAL A 116 15.65 -3.17 10.79
N LEU A 117 14.40 -3.43 10.40
CA LEU A 117 13.50 -4.30 11.14
C LEU A 117 13.48 -5.72 10.60
N ALA A 118 13.63 -5.88 9.29
CA ALA A 118 13.75 -7.18 8.63
C ALA A 118 14.49 -7.05 7.30
N ASP A 119 15.49 -7.88 7.03
CA ASP A 119 16.20 -7.99 5.75
C ASP A 119 16.33 -9.44 5.24
N GLY A 120 15.77 -10.38 6.01
CA GLY A 120 15.76 -11.80 5.68
C GLY A 120 14.78 -12.59 6.53
N PHE A 121 14.57 -13.85 6.12
CA PHE A 121 13.79 -14.83 6.84
C PHE A 121 14.47 -16.20 6.73
N SER A 122 14.67 -16.88 7.86
CA SER A 122 15.31 -18.20 7.93
C SER A 122 16.64 -18.29 7.17
N GLY A 123 17.50 -17.28 7.34
CA GLY A 123 18.84 -17.21 6.72
C GLY A 123 18.86 -16.85 5.23
N ARG A 124 17.72 -16.54 4.63
CA ARG A 124 17.58 -16.11 3.23
C ARG A 124 17.13 -14.66 3.15
N ARG A 125 17.52 -13.94 2.10
CA ARG A 125 17.10 -12.55 1.91
C ARG A 125 15.63 -12.47 1.48
N LEU A 126 14.93 -11.45 1.98
CA LEU A 126 13.59 -11.07 1.49
C LEU A 126 13.64 -10.80 -0.01
N ASN A 127 12.55 -10.97 -0.74
CA ASN A 127 12.50 -10.68 -2.16
C ASN A 127 12.64 -9.18 -2.43
N SER A 128 11.57 -8.44 -2.15
CA SER A 128 11.46 -6.99 -2.27
C SER A 128 10.15 -6.59 -1.57
N PRO A 129 10.17 -6.31 -0.25
CA PRO A 129 8.98 -5.90 0.48
C PRO A 129 8.23 -4.80 -0.25
N ASN A 130 6.90 -4.90 -0.36
CA ASN A 130 6.12 -4.08 -1.29
C ASN A 130 5.17 -3.12 -0.58
N ASP A 131 4.17 -3.61 0.16
CA ASP A 131 3.34 -2.78 1.06
C ASP A 131 3.40 -3.28 2.52
N VAL A 132 3.01 -2.41 3.45
CA VAL A 132 3.15 -2.63 4.90
C VAL A 132 2.01 -1.98 5.68
N VAL A 133 1.54 -2.66 6.73
CA VAL A 133 0.55 -2.17 7.69
C VAL A 133 0.99 -2.46 9.12
N VAL A 134 0.70 -1.54 10.05
CA VAL A 134 0.97 -1.72 11.48
C VAL A 134 -0.36 -1.92 12.20
N LYS A 135 -0.50 -3.06 12.90
CA LYS A 135 -1.67 -3.40 13.72
C LYS A 135 -1.66 -2.62 15.04
N SER A 136 -2.79 -2.57 15.74
CA SER A 136 -2.98 -1.87 17.01
C SER A 136 -2.07 -2.39 18.15
N ASP A 137 -1.71 -3.68 18.12
CA ASP A 137 -0.73 -4.29 19.04
C ASP A 137 0.72 -3.88 18.74
N GLY A 138 0.95 -3.10 17.68
CA GLY A 138 2.25 -2.64 17.21
C GLY A 138 2.95 -3.60 16.25
N SER A 139 2.41 -4.80 16.01
CA SER A 139 2.98 -5.74 15.05
C SER A 139 2.94 -5.18 13.63
N ILE A 140 3.98 -5.49 12.86
CA ILE A 140 4.18 -4.96 11.50
C ILE A 140 3.98 -6.09 10.52
N TRP A 141 3.07 -5.92 9.57
CA TRP A 141 2.71 -6.93 8.57
C TRP A 141 3.05 -6.39 7.20
N PHE A 142 3.72 -7.17 6.36
CA PHE A 142 4.16 -6.72 5.05
C PHE A 142 4.11 -7.85 4.01
N THR A 143 3.98 -7.47 2.75
CA THR A 143 4.04 -8.38 1.61
C THR A 143 5.43 -8.37 0.99
N ASP A 144 5.90 -9.54 0.53
CA ASP A 144 7.23 -9.72 -0.06
C ASP A 144 7.19 -10.37 -1.45
N PRO A 145 6.53 -9.75 -2.45
CA PRO A 145 6.59 -10.19 -3.84
C PRO A 145 7.97 -9.91 -4.46
N PRO A 146 8.30 -10.51 -5.61
CA PRO A 146 9.59 -10.34 -6.28
C PRO A 146 9.63 -9.17 -7.28
N PHE A 147 8.71 -8.19 -7.18
CA PHE A 147 8.59 -7.11 -8.16
C PHE A 147 9.88 -6.27 -8.28
N GLY A 148 10.43 -5.82 -7.14
CA GLY A 148 11.62 -4.98 -7.09
C GLY A 148 12.92 -5.67 -7.54
N ILE A 149 12.93 -7.01 -7.60
CA ILE A 149 14.08 -7.81 -8.07
C ILE A 149 13.91 -8.38 -9.48
N ALA A 150 12.76 -8.15 -10.12
CA ALA A 150 12.49 -8.65 -11.47
C ALA A 150 13.32 -7.93 -12.56
N GLY A 151 13.82 -6.74 -12.27
CA GLY A 151 14.59 -5.92 -13.20
C GLY A 151 15.35 -4.79 -12.51
N TRP A 152 15.75 -3.79 -13.30
CA TRP A 152 16.54 -2.65 -12.82
C TRP A 152 15.72 -1.35 -12.68
N TYR A 153 14.43 -1.40 -12.98
CA TYR A 153 13.58 -0.20 -13.02
C TYR A 153 13.09 0.23 -11.64
N GLU A 154 12.69 -0.74 -10.80
CA GLU A 154 12.13 -0.50 -9.46
C GLU A 154 13.06 -0.99 -8.34
N GLY A 155 14.30 -1.36 -8.65
CA GLY A 155 15.24 -1.96 -7.72
C GLY A 155 16.45 -2.55 -8.43
N HIS A 156 16.94 -3.67 -7.92
CA HIS A 156 18.12 -4.35 -8.46
C HIS A 156 17.79 -5.79 -8.79
N ARG A 157 18.08 -6.20 -10.03
CA ARG A 157 17.78 -7.55 -10.50
C ARG A 157 18.51 -8.57 -9.61
N ALA A 158 17.76 -9.52 -9.06
CA ALA A 158 18.29 -10.60 -8.23
C ALA A 158 17.44 -11.87 -8.40
N GLU A 159 17.99 -13.02 -8.01
CA GLU A 159 17.23 -14.25 -7.90
C GLU A 159 16.47 -14.28 -6.56
N ALA A 160 15.20 -14.67 -6.62
CA ALA A 160 14.37 -14.85 -5.43
C ALA A 160 14.85 -16.06 -4.61
N GLU A 161 15.09 -15.86 -3.31
CA GLU A 161 15.49 -16.93 -2.39
C GLU A 161 14.28 -17.52 -1.62
N LEU A 162 13.20 -16.74 -1.57
CA LEU A 162 11.97 -17.02 -0.84
C LEU A 162 10.78 -17.01 -1.81
N LYS A 163 9.74 -17.79 -1.49
CA LYS A 163 8.46 -17.66 -2.18
C LYS A 163 7.83 -16.29 -1.86
N PRO A 164 7.02 -15.72 -2.75
CA PRO A 164 6.19 -14.58 -2.41
C PRO A 164 5.30 -14.93 -1.22
N ALA A 165 5.32 -14.10 -0.17
CA ALA A 165 4.63 -14.39 1.07
C ALA A 165 4.22 -13.10 1.81
N ILE A 166 3.45 -13.27 2.87
CA ILE A 166 3.11 -12.26 3.86
C ILE A 166 3.88 -12.59 5.13
N TYR A 167 4.49 -11.58 5.72
CA TYR A 167 5.28 -11.69 6.93
C TYR A 167 4.75 -10.79 8.03
N ARG A 168 4.99 -11.18 9.29
CA ARG A 168 4.73 -10.42 10.51
C ARG A 168 6.05 -10.22 11.26
N ILE A 169 6.30 -9.00 11.73
CA ILE A 169 7.36 -8.66 12.66
C ILE A 169 6.72 -8.46 14.04
N ASP A 170 7.22 -9.20 15.02
CA ASP A 170 6.82 -9.03 16.41
C ASP A 170 7.29 -7.67 16.98
N PRO A 171 6.43 -6.88 17.62
CA PRO A 171 6.77 -5.52 18.04
C PRO A 171 7.81 -5.46 19.17
N VAL A 172 7.97 -6.54 19.93
CA VAL A 172 8.86 -6.59 21.10
C VAL A 172 10.17 -7.28 20.73
N SER A 173 10.08 -8.50 20.20
CA SER A 173 11.26 -9.32 19.93
C SER A 173 11.87 -9.06 18.54
N VAL A 174 11.20 -8.28 17.68
CA VAL A 174 11.53 -8.05 16.26
C VAL A 174 11.68 -9.35 15.44
N THR A 175 11.12 -10.45 15.93
CA THR A 175 11.15 -11.74 15.24
C THR A 175 10.21 -11.70 14.03
N VAL A 176 10.74 -12.11 12.87
CA VAL A 176 9.97 -12.23 11.62
C VAL A 176 9.36 -13.63 11.52
N SER A 177 8.06 -13.70 11.24
CA SER A 177 7.31 -14.94 10.98
C SER A 177 6.60 -14.86 9.63
N MET A 178 6.59 -15.95 8.87
CA MET A 178 5.75 -16.08 7.68
C MET A 178 4.33 -16.45 8.10
N VAL A 179 3.33 -15.68 7.67
CA VAL A 179 1.93 -15.84 8.10
C VAL A 179 1.00 -16.34 6.99
N ALA A 180 1.38 -16.18 5.73
CA ALA A 180 0.73 -16.79 4.55
C ALA A 180 1.69 -16.82 3.35
N ASP A 181 1.59 -17.85 2.52
CA ASP A 181 2.37 -18.02 1.27
C ASP A 181 1.51 -18.48 0.08
N ASP A 182 0.19 -18.41 0.23
CA ASP A 182 -0.83 -18.89 -0.71
C ASP A 182 -1.55 -17.76 -1.47
N ILE A 183 -0.88 -16.61 -1.62
CA ILE A 183 -1.34 -15.46 -2.41
C ILE A 183 -0.44 -15.28 -3.64
N ALA A 184 -1.06 -15.26 -4.83
CA ALA A 184 -0.35 -15.05 -6.09
C ALA A 184 0.02 -13.57 -6.26
N GLY A 185 1.29 -13.23 -6.02
CA GLY A 185 1.78 -11.85 -6.10
C GLY A 185 1.17 -10.96 -5.01
N PRO A 186 1.45 -11.22 -3.72
CA PRO A 186 0.89 -10.44 -2.62
C PRO A 186 1.35 -8.99 -2.72
N ASN A 187 0.42 -8.04 -2.58
CA ASN A 187 0.70 -6.62 -2.77
C ASN A 187 0.11 -5.76 -1.64
N GLY A 188 -0.84 -4.85 -1.90
CA GLY A 188 -1.50 -4.04 -0.88
C GLY A 188 -2.15 -4.91 0.19
N LEU A 189 -2.14 -4.44 1.44
CA LEU A 189 -2.79 -5.09 2.57
C LEU A 189 -3.33 -4.09 3.60
N ALA A 190 -4.46 -4.43 4.21
CA ALA A 190 -5.06 -3.62 5.27
C ALA A 190 -5.93 -4.49 6.19
N PHE A 191 -5.99 -4.13 7.47
CA PHE A 191 -6.89 -4.76 8.43
C PHE A 191 -8.29 -4.15 8.36
N SER A 192 -9.31 -4.93 8.72
CA SER A 192 -10.62 -4.38 9.09
C SER A 192 -10.49 -3.45 10.31
N PRO A 193 -11.47 -2.56 10.59
CA PRO A 193 -11.38 -1.63 11.72
C PRO A 193 -11.25 -2.31 13.09
N ASP A 194 -11.83 -3.50 13.25
CA ASP A 194 -11.72 -4.35 14.43
C ASP A 194 -10.52 -5.32 14.39
N GLU A 195 -9.73 -5.26 13.32
CA GLU A 195 -8.55 -6.10 13.04
C GLU A 195 -8.81 -7.61 13.04
N SER A 196 -10.08 -8.04 12.98
CA SER A 196 -10.45 -9.46 12.91
C SER A 196 -10.22 -10.06 11.52
N ARG A 197 -10.04 -9.21 10.50
CA ARG A 197 -9.78 -9.59 9.11
C ARG A 197 -8.56 -8.88 8.56
N LEU A 198 -7.79 -9.59 7.72
CA LEU A 198 -6.76 -9.00 6.87
C LEU A 198 -7.17 -9.15 5.41
N TYR A 199 -7.25 -8.03 4.71
CA TYR A 199 -7.46 -7.97 3.26
C TYR A 199 -6.11 -7.89 2.56
N VAL A 200 -5.94 -8.59 1.44
CA VAL A 200 -4.66 -8.65 0.70
C VAL A 200 -4.93 -8.71 -0.79
N VAL A 201 -4.24 -7.87 -1.58
CA VAL A 201 -4.27 -7.93 -3.03
C VAL A 201 -3.42 -9.10 -3.55
N ALA A 202 -4.00 -9.85 -4.48
CA ALA A 202 -3.34 -10.89 -5.26
C ALA A 202 -3.12 -10.38 -6.70
N SER A 203 -2.00 -9.67 -6.93
CA SER A 203 -1.69 -8.99 -8.20
C SER A 203 -1.42 -9.94 -9.37
N ARG A 204 -1.24 -11.24 -9.10
CA ARG A 204 -1.04 -12.30 -10.10
C ARG A 204 -2.07 -13.42 -9.99
N ALA A 205 -3.23 -13.15 -9.37
CA ALA A 205 -4.34 -14.08 -9.42
C ALA A 205 -4.85 -14.25 -10.87
N GLU A 206 -5.34 -15.45 -11.17
CA GLU A 206 -5.89 -15.84 -12.48
C GLU A 206 -7.36 -16.28 -12.29
N PRO A 207 -8.26 -15.98 -13.24
CA PRO A 207 -8.02 -15.28 -14.52
C PRO A 207 -7.86 -13.76 -14.38
N HIS A 208 -8.20 -13.19 -13.21
CA HIS A 208 -8.09 -11.77 -12.94
C HIS A 208 -7.43 -11.56 -11.57
N ARG A 209 -6.85 -10.36 -11.39
CA ARG A 209 -6.45 -9.88 -10.07
C ARG A 209 -7.62 -9.94 -9.10
N ALA A 210 -7.30 -10.10 -7.83
CA ALA A 210 -8.31 -10.28 -6.80
C ALA A 210 -7.88 -9.65 -5.48
N ILE A 211 -8.85 -9.37 -4.61
CA ILE A 211 -8.61 -9.08 -3.20
C ILE A 211 -9.10 -10.28 -2.40
N HIS A 212 -8.19 -10.84 -1.63
CA HIS A 212 -8.45 -11.93 -0.70
C HIS A 212 -8.70 -11.37 0.70
N VAL A 213 -9.42 -12.13 1.52
CA VAL A 213 -9.60 -11.84 2.93
C VAL A 213 -9.26 -13.08 3.76
N PHE A 214 -8.60 -12.84 4.88
CA PHE A 214 -8.25 -13.84 5.88
C PHE A 214 -8.92 -13.48 7.20
N ASP A 215 -9.18 -14.48 8.02
CA ASP A 215 -9.48 -14.28 9.44
C ASP A 215 -8.17 -14.19 10.21
N VAL A 216 -8.06 -13.19 11.09
CA VAL A 216 -6.91 -13.01 11.98
C VAL A 216 -7.16 -13.80 13.25
N VAL A 217 -6.30 -14.78 13.53
CA VAL A 217 -6.44 -15.70 14.66
C VAL A 217 -5.32 -15.48 15.65
N ASP A 218 -5.67 -15.30 16.93
CA ASP A 218 -4.75 -15.05 18.03
C ASP A 218 -3.72 -13.94 17.73
N ASP A 219 -4.17 -12.87 17.05
CA ASP A 219 -3.38 -11.68 16.67
C ASP A 219 -2.10 -11.92 15.85
N SER A 220 -1.86 -13.16 15.40
CA SER A 220 -0.56 -13.56 14.86
C SER A 220 -0.62 -14.52 13.68
N ARG A 221 -1.79 -15.12 13.40
CA ARG A 221 -1.96 -16.11 12.34
C ARG A 221 -3.08 -15.71 11.40
N LEU A 222 -2.99 -16.17 10.16
CA LEU A 222 -4.04 -16.03 9.15
C LEU A 222 -4.71 -17.39 8.89
N ALA A 223 -6.03 -17.37 8.76
CA ALA A 223 -6.83 -18.55 8.45
C ALA A 223 -7.93 -18.20 7.43
N ASN A 224 -8.58 -19.25 6.88
CA ASN A 224 -9.77 -19.13 6.03
C ASN A 224 -9.60 -18.16 4.84
N ASN A 225 -8.46 -18.28 4.14
CA ASN A 225 -8.20 -17.55 2.90
C ASN A 225 -9.35 -17.74 1.92
N ARG A 226 -9.96 -16.63 1.51
CA ARG A 226 -11.05 -16.61 0.53
C ARG A 226 -10.93 -15.39 -0.36
N ARG A 227 -11.24 -15.57 -1.64
CA ARG A 227 -11.38 -14.46 -2.57
C ARG A 227 -12.64 -13.67 -2.20
N LEU A 228 -12.47 -12.39 -1.90
CA LEU A 228 -13.56 -11.46 -1.58
C LEU A 228 -14.01 -10.70 -2.82
N ILE A 229 -13.06 -10.13 -3.55
CA ILE A 229 -13.30 -9.32 -4.75
C ILE A 229 -12.58 -10.00 -5.91
N ASP A 230 -13.32 -10.27 -6.99
CA ASP A 230 -12.78 -10.56 -8.32
C ASP A 230 -12.75 -9.23 -9.08
N ALA A 231 -11.57 -8.78 -9.51
CA ALA A 231 -11.43 -7.47 -10.14
C ALA A 231 -12.03 -7.42 -11.56
N GLY A 232 -12.38 -8.57 -12.13
CA GLY A 232 -12.87 -8.66 -13.50
C GLY A 232 -11.81 -8.34 -14.56
N PRO A 233 -12.17 -8.43 -15.84
CA PRO A 233 -11.29 -8.03 -16.94
C PRO A 233 -10.85 -6.56 -16.80
N GLY A 234 -9.57 -6.29 -17.04
CA GLY A 234 -9.00 -4.95 -16.89
C GLY A 234 -8.87 -4.46 -15.44
N GLY A 235 -9.37 -5.20 -14.46
CA GLY A 235 -9.27 -4.83 -13.05
C GLY A 235 -7.87 -5.02 -12.48
N THR A 236 -7.34 -3.96 -11.85
CA THR A 236 -5.94 -3.90 -11.41
C THR A 236 -5.77 -3.26 -10.04
N PRO A 237 -6.37 -3.84 -8.99
CA PRO A 237 -6.11 -3.38 -7.63
C PRO A 237 -4.61 -3.49 -7.30
N ASP A 238 -4.11 -2.54 -6.52
CA ASP A 238 -2.73 -2.47 -6.03
C ASP A 238 -2.68 -2.11 -4.52
N GLY A 239 -2.19 -0.94 -4.14
CA GLY A 239 -2.31 -0.41 -2.78
C GLY A 239 -3.74 0.02 -2.43
N PHE A 240 -4.17 -0.20 -1.19
CA PHE A 240 -5.47 0.24 -0.69
C PHE A 240 -5.44 0.53 0.81
N ARG A 241 -6.49 1.20 1.31
CA ARG A 241 -6.72 1.43 2.75
C ARG A 241 -8.17 1.13 3.11
N VAL A 242 -8.43 0.90 4.40
CA VAL A 242 -9.77 0.63 4.94
C VAL A 242 -10.20 1.82 5.79
N ASP A 243 -11.41 2.32 5.57
CA ASP A 243 -11.97 3.42 6.37
C ASP A 243 -12.59 2.94 7.68
N ILE A 244 -13.07 3.87 8.51
CA ILE A 244 -13.64 3.58 9.83
C ILE A 244 -14.96 2.80 9.79
N ASP A 245 -15.66 2.80 8.65
CA ASP A 245 -16.89 2.03 8.45
C ASP A 245 -16.58 0.64 7.84
N GLY A 246 -15.31 0.38 7.52
CA GLY A 246 -14.80 -0.88 6.98
C GLY A 246 -14.80 -0.96 5.45
N ASN A 247 -15.05 0.14 4.73
CA ASN A 247 -14.96 0.11 3.27
C ASN A 247 -13.51 0.11 2.80
N LEU A 248 -13.23 -0.62 1.72
CA LEU A 248 -11.93 -0.73 1.08
C LEU A 248 -11.81 0.32 -0.02
N TRP A 249 -10.86 1.24 0.11
CA TRP A 249 -10.54 2.27 -0.87
C TRP A 249 -9.33 1.83 -1.70
N CYS A 250 -9.60 1.20 -2.83
CA CYS A 250 -8.62 0.47 -3.63
C CYS A 250 -8.07 1.32 -4.77
N GLY A 251 -6.76 1.57 -4.76
CA GLY A 251 -6.07 2.10 -5.92
C GLY A 251 -6.24 1.15 -7.11
N TRP A 252 -6.67 1.70 -8.23
CA TRP A 252 -7.07 0.94 -9.41
C TRP A 252 -6.49 1.65 -10.63
N GLY A 253 -5.78 0.93 -11.50
CA GLY A 253 -5.32 1.51 -12.76
C GLY A 253 -4.34 0.66 -13.53
N MET A 254 -3.96 1.07 -14.75
CA MET A 254 -3.22 0.25 -15.75
C MET A 254 -4.09 -0.76 -16.52
N GLY A 255 -5.40 -0.70 -16.32
CA GLY A 255 -6.37 -1.51 -17.03
C GLY A 255 -6.99 -0.73 -18.17
N GLU A 256 -8.28 -0.43 -18.01
CA GLU A 256 -9.06 0.45 -18.87
C GLU A 256 -9.16 1.84 -18.24
N ALA A 257 -9.15 2.90 -19.06
CA ALA A 257 -9.13 4.27 -18.57
C ALA A 257 -10.35 4.62 -17.69
N GLU A 258 -11.48 3.96 -17.93
CA GLU A 258 -12.72 4.08 -17.17
C GLU A 258 -12.63 3.49 -15.75
N LEU A 259 -11.64 2.62 -15.51
CA LEU A 259 -11.39 1.99 -14.21
C LEU A 259 -10.23 2.65 -13.44
N ASP A 260 -9.48 3.56 -14.07
CA ASP A 260 -8.36 4.25 -13.43
C ASP A 260 -8.87 5.17 -12.29
N GLY A 261 -8.22 5.11 -11.13
CA GLY A 261 -8.53 5.93 -9.97
C GLY A 261 -8.60 5.12 -8.67
N VAL A 262 -9.68 5.32 -7.92
CA VAL A 262 -9.95 4.59 -6.68
C VAL A 262 -11.33 3.95 -6.78
N MET A 263 -11.38 2.62 -6.70
CA MET A 263 -12.63 1.87 -6.58
C MET A 263 -12.90 1.58 -5.10
N VAL A 264 -14.10 1.88 -4.63
CA VAL A 264 -14.47 1.70 -3.22
C VAL A 264 -15.40 0.51 -3.10
N PHE A 265 -15.12 -0.41 -2.18
CA PHE A 265 -15.96 -1.58 -1.91
C PHE A 265 -16.39 -1.61 -0.45
N ASP A 266 -17.58 -2.12 -0.18
CA ASP A 266 -18.05 -2.35 1.17
C ASP A 266 -17.26 -3.50 1.85
N PRO A 267 -17.42 -3.74 3.15
CA PRO A 267 -16.71 -4.84 3.84
C PRO A 267 -16.99 -6.24 3.26
N GLY A 268 -18.06 -6.39 2.46
CA GLY A 268 -18.47 -7.60 1.78
C GLY A 268 -17.94 -7.73 0.34
N GLY A 269 -17.26 -6.70 -0.19
CA GLY A 269 -16.71 -6.69 -1.54
C GLY A 269 -17.65 -6.15 -2.63
N THR A 270 -18.70 -5.42 -2.26
CA THR A 270 -19.63 -4.80 -3.22
C THR A 270 -19.22 -3.35 -3.52
N PRO A 271 -19.09 -2.94 -4.80
CA PRO A 271 -18.73 -1.56 -5.18
C PRO A 271 -19.89 -0.55 -5.09
#